data_AF-E1ZWZ2-F1
#
_entry.id   AF-E1ZWZ2-F1
#
_cell.length_a   1.000
_cell.length_b   1.000
_cell.length_c   1.000
_cell.angle_alpha   90.00
_cell.angle_beta   90.00
_cell.angle_gamma   90.00
#
_symmetry.space_group_name_H-M   'P 1'
#
loop_
_entity.id
_entity.type
_entity.pdbx_description
1 polymer ?
#
loop_
_entity_poly.entity_id
_entity_poly.type
_entity_poly.pdbx_seq_one_letter_code
_entity_poly.pdbx_strand_id
1 'polypeptide(L)'
;HSWAVKAATHLKKPRYVIFALQTGRKNVLSQDACRFDACNLINVKLYLNSDFYPYDDMNLDFDKNKIAVLYDAYARFRRTYYGSASDEMLLTMNKFLYCGPLAVIDCSRQNEAIKSATVDVRLEFDCKDNVPSNTTAYCLIIHDRVVEFNPLTNVVRKI
;
A
#
# COMPACT_ATOMS: atom_id res chain seq x y z
N HIS A 1 5.63 -12.25 9.09
CA HIS A 1 4.24 -12.72 8.85
C HIS A 1 3.96 -12.77 7.35
N SER A 2 3.21 -13.76 6.84
CA SER A 2 2.84 -13.87 5.41
C SER A 2 1.32 -13.95 5.26
N TRP A 3 0.75 -13.15 4.37
CA TRP A 3 -0.68 -13.02 4.14
C TRP A 3 -1.01 -13.04 2.64
N ALA A 4 -1.72 -14.08 2.20
CA ALA A 4 -2.32 -14.11 0.87
C ALA A 4 -3.55 -13.20 0.85
N VAL A 5 -3.43 -12.04 0.21
CA VAL A 5 -4.47 -11.01 0.18
C VAL A 5 -5.57 -11.40 -0.80
N LYS A 6 -5.17 -11.81 -2.01
CA LYS A 6 -6.10 -12.10 -3.09
C LYS A 6 -5.43 -12.92 -4.18
N ALA A 7 -6.13 -13.92 -4.68
CA ALA A 7 -5.87 -14.53 -5.98
C ALA A 7 -7.03 -14.17 -6.92
N ALA A 8 -6.75 -13.50 -8.03
CA ALA A 8 -7.80 -13.15 -8.99
C ALA A 8 -7.35 -13.31 -10.44
N THR A 9 -8.15 -14.04 -11.21
CA THR A 9 -8.15 -13.97 -12.67
C THR A 9 -8.58 -12.57 -13.06
N HIS A 10 -7.80 -11.87 -13.90
CA HIS A 10 -8.10 -10.52 -14.41
C HIS A 10 -7.92 -9.34 -13.44
N LEU A 11 -7.13 -9.48 -12.37
CA LEU A 11 -6.63 -8.28 -11.69
C LEU A 11 -5.70 -7.55 -12.67
N LYS A 12 -6.18 -6.43 -13.25
CA LYS A 12 -5.33 -5.55 -14.06
C LYS A 12 -4.14 -5.12 -13.18
N LYS A 13 -2.96 -5.00 -13.80
CA LYS A 13 -1.67 -4.67 -13.19
C LYS A 13 -1.82 -3.67 -12.03
N PRO A 14 -1.60 -4.10 -10.76
CA PRO A 14 -1.63 -3.17 -9.64
C PRO A 14 -0.52 -2.14 -9.82
N ARG A 15 -0.85 -0.88 -9.59
CA ARG A 15 0.10 0.23 -9.67
C ARG A 15 0.63 0.59 -8.29
N TYR A 16 -0.25 0.57 -7.28
CA TYR A 16 0.14 0.77 -5.89
C TYR A 16 -0.56 -0.24 -4.99
N VAL A 17 0.15 -0.67 -3.95
CA VAL A 17 -0.43 -1.40 -2.83
C VAL A 17 -0.11 -0.64 -1.55
N ILE A 18 -1.13 -0.39 -0.74
CA ILE A 18 -0.98 0.30 0.55
C ILE A 18 -1.30 -0.69 1.66
N PHE A 19 -0.36 -0.88 2.57
CA PHE A 19 -0.47 -1.76 3.73
C PHE A 19 -0.48 -0.94 5.02
N ALA A 20 -1.33 -1.35 5.96
CA ALA A 20 -1.47 -0.70 7.26
C ALA A 20 -1.89 -1.67 8.35
N LEU A 21 -1.55 -1.34 9.60
CA LEU A 21 -1.93 -2.10 10.79
C LEU A 21 -2.75 -1.21 11.73
N GLN A 22 -3.73 -1.80 12.41
CA GLN A 22 -4.56 -1.09 13.38
C GLN A 22 -4.90 -2.00 14.57
N THR A 23 -4.58 -1.55 15.76
CA THR A 23 -4.73 -2.28 17.02
C THR A 23 -5.95 -1.82 17.79
N GLY A 24 -6.87 -2.74 18.11
CA GLY A 24 -7.96 -2.48 19.06
C GLY A 24 -9.05 -1.49 18.61
N ARG A 25 -9.12 -1.15 17.31
CA ARG A 25 -10.12 -0.19 16.79
C ARG A 25 -11.18 -0.79 15.86
N LYS A 26 -10.99 -2.04 15.42
CA LYS A 26 -11.94 -2.72 14.54
C LYS A 26 -13.31 -2.84 15.25
N ASN A 27 -14.35 -2.28 14.63
CA ASN A 27 -15.73 -2.28 15.14
C ASN A 27 -15.91 -1.61 16.51
N VAL A 28 -15.03 -0.67 16.89
CA VAL A 28 -15.15 0.08 18.16
C VAL A 28 -15.54 1.52 17.87
N LEU A 29 -16.81 1.87 18.10
CA LEU A 29 -17.37 3.19 17.79
C LEU A 29 -16.73 4.36 18.56
N SER A 30 -16.16 4.10 19.74
CA SER A 30 -15.50 5.11 20.57
C SER A 30 -14.05 5.39 20.18
N GLN A 31 -13.49 4.63 19.24
CA GLN A 31 -12.10 4.76 18.80
C GLN A 31 -12.01 5.39 17.42
N ASP A 32 -10.92 6.12 17.17
CA ASP A 32 -10.67 6.73 15.87
C ASP A 32 -10.26 5.68 14.83
N ALA A 33 -11.20 5.31 13.96
CA ALA A 33 -10.99 4.34 12.89
C ALA A 33 -9.97 4.81 11.84
N CYS A 34 -9.69 6.11 11.74
CA CYS A 34 -8.74 6.67 10.78
C CYS A 34 -7.28 6.55 11.24
N ARG A 35 -7.04 6.08 12.48
CA ARG A 35 -5.70 5.94 13.04
C ARG A 35 -5.12 4.55 12.86
N PHE A 36 -3.93 4.49 12.29
CA PHE A 36 -3.11 3.29 12.13
C PHE A 36 -1.91 3.30 13.08
N ASP A 37 -1.41 2.11 13.42
CA ASP A 37 -0.30 1.93 14.34
C ASP A 37 0.93 1.41 13.61
N ALA A 38 2.10 1.82 14.07
CA ALA A 38 3.37 1.40 13.48
C ALA A 38 3.68 -0.08 13.76
N CYS A 39 3.18 -0.63 14.87
CA CYS A 39 3.43 -2.01 15.35
C CYS A 39 4.92 -2.43 15.28
N ASN A 40 5.84 -1.47 15.44
CA ASN A 40 7.28 -1.64 15.24
C ASN A 40 7.65 -2.41 13.97
N LEU A 41 6.97 -2.09 12.87
CA LEU A 41 7.25 -2.61 11.54
C LEU A 41 8.72 -2.40 11.15
N ILE A 42 9.35 -3.42 10.59
CA ILE A 42 10.74 -3.38 10.08
C ILE A 42 10.71 -3.40 8.56
N ASN A 43 10.00 -4.37 7.98
CA ASN A 43 9.97 -4.61 6.55
C ASN A 43 8.54 -4.96 6.09
N VAL A 44 8.24 -4.60 4.84
CA VAL A 44 7.06 -5.06 4.11
C VAL A 44 7.52 -5.43 2.72
N LYS A 45 7.09 -6.60 2.24
CA LYS A 45 7.30 -7.09 0.88
C LYS A 45 5.97 -7.49 0.28
N LEU A 46 5.65 -6.92 -0.85
CA LEU A 46 4.58 -7.37 -1.72
C LEU A 46 5.16 -8.37 -2.71
N TYR A 47 4.51 -9.50 -2.87
CA TYR A 47 4.73 -10.44 -3.94
C TYR A 47 3.55 -10.39 -4.90
N LEU A 48 3.87 -10.21 -6.17
CA LEU A 48 2.95 -10.31 -7.29
C LEU A 48 3.41 -11.51 -8.11
N ASN A 49 2.78 -12.67 -7.89
CA ASN A 49 3.28 -13.96 -8.35
C ASN A 49 4.73 -14.20 -7.86
N SER A 50 5.71 -14.21 -8.77
CA SER A 50 7.13 -14.43 -8.46
C SER A 50 7.94 -13.15 -8.28
N ASP A 51 7.40 -11.99 -8.70
CA ASP A 51 8.07 -10.70 -8.52
C ASP A 51 7.75 -10.10 -7.16
N PHE A 52 8.65 -9.30 -6.59
CA PHE A 52 8.43 -8.66 -5.30
C PHE A 52 8.86 -7.19 -5.25
N TYR A 53 8.21 -6.43 -4.35
CA TYR A 53 8.38 -4.99 -4.19
C TYR A 53 8.25 -4.59 -2.72
N PRO A 54 9.05 -3.62 -2.22
CA PRO A 54 10.28 -3.12 -2.83
C PRO A 54 11.34 -4.22 -2.94
N TYR A 55 12.31 -4.02 -3.83
CA TYR A 55 13.44 -4.96 -3.99
C TYR A 55 14.39 -4.92 -2.80
N ASP A 56 14.59 -3.72 -2.23
CA ASP A 56 15.41 -3.50 -1.04
C ASP A 56 14.56 -3.54 0.24
N ASP A 57 15.15 -4.06 1.30
CA ASP A 57 14.55 -4.02 2.63
C ASP A 57 14.48 -2.57 3.15
N MET A 58 13.32 -2.21 3.74
CA MET A 58 13.13 -0.88 4.30
C MET A 58 13.91 -0.66 5.59
N ASN A 59 14.19 -1.73 6.35
CA ASN A 59 14.97 -1.71 7.60
C ASN A 59 14.53 -0.61 8.57
N LEU A 60 13.21 -0.51 8.77
CA LEU A 60 12.59 0.51 9.59
C LEU A 60 12.93 0.31 11.07
N ASP A 61 13.19 1.42 11.76
CA ASP A 61 13.40 1.45 13.21
C ASP A 61 12.75 2.73 13.76
N PHE A 62 11.54 2.58 14.31
CA PHE A 62 10.75 3.70 14.84
C PHE A 62 11.40 4.33 16.08
N ASP A 63 12.08 3.53 16.91
CA ASP A 63 12.77 4.01 18.11
C ASP A 63 13.97 4.89 17.76
N LYS A 64 14.66 4.57 16.66
CA LYS A 64 15.81 5.33 16.14
C LYS A 64 15.42 6.34 15.06
N ASN A 65 14.13 6.58 14.86
CA ASN A 65 13.59 7.47 13.82
C ASN A 65 14.06 7.12 12.38
N LYS A 66 14.39 5.85 12.12
CA LYS A 66 14.72 5.34 10.77
C LYS A 66 13.44 5.00 10.01
N ILE A 67 12.67 6.03 9.69
CA ILE A 67 11.37 5.90 8.99
C ILE A 67 11.33 6.68 7.68
N ALA A 68 12.46 7.31 7.29
CA ALA A 68 12.52 8.20 6.14
C ALA A 68 12.08 7.51 4.85
N VAL A 69 12.46 6.24 4.65
CA VAL A 69 12.06 5.44 3.47
C VAL A 69 10.53 5.25 3.41
N LEU A 70 9.91 4.97 4.56
CA LEU A 70 8.45 4.81 4.67
C LEU A 70 7.73 6.12 4.35
N TYR A 71 8.17 7.23 4.95
CA TYR A 71 7.57 8.54 4.73
C TYR A 71 7.78 9.05 3.30
N ASP A 72 8.96 8.83 2.72
CA ASP A 72 9.28 9.20 1.35
C ASP A 72 8.43 8.41 0.33
N ALA A 73 8.20 7.12 0.56
CA ALA A 73 7.28 6.34 -0.28
C ALA A 73 5.85 6.91 -0.26
N TYR A 74 5.35 7.30 0.92
CA TYR A 74 4.07 7.99 1.07
C TYR A 74 4.03 9.35 0.34
N ALA A 75 5.06 10.18 0.51
CA ALA A 75 5.15 11.49 -0.13
C ALA A 75 5.18 11.37 -1.67
N ARG A 76 5.96 10.41 -2.18
CA ARG A 76 6.04 10.11 -3.62
C ARG A 76 4.72 9.61 -4.17
N PHE A 77 3.98 8.78 -3.44
CA PHE A 77 2.66 8.30 -3.87
C PHE A 77 1.70 9.44 -4.18
N ARG A 78 1.58 10.43 -3.29
CA ARG A 78 0.70 11.59 -3.51
C ARG A 78 1.08 12.36 -4.77
N ARG A 79 2.37 12.63 -4.96
CA ARG A 79 2.89 13.36 -6.12
C ARG A 79 2.61 12.61 -7.42
N THR A 80 2.90 11.31 -7.45
CA THR A 80 2.80 10.47 -8.65
C THR A 80 1.37 10.06 -9.00
N TYR A 81 0.50 9.86 -8.02
CA TYR A 81 -0.89 9.46 -8.22
C TYR A 81 -1.78 10.63 -8.66
N TYR A 82 -1.65 11.81 -8.02
CA TYR A 82 -2.48 12.98 -8.34
C TYR A 82 -1.87 13.90 -9.41
N GLY A 83 -0.61 13.71 -9.79
CA GLY A 83 0.08 14.58 -10.75
C GLY A 83 0.28 16.02 -10.26
N SER A 84 0.19 16.26 -8.94
CA SER A 84 0.38 17.60 -8.38
C SER A 84 1.87 17.93 -8.26
N ALA A 85 2.25 19.10 -8.76
CA ALA A 85 3.57 19.69 -8.51
C ALA A 85 3.67 20.35 -7.12
N SER A 86 2.56 20.49 -6.39
CA SER A 86 2.61 21.08 -5.04
C SER A 86 3.24 20.10 -4.05
N ASP A 87 4.21 20.61 -3.29
CA ASP A 87 4.86 19.89 -2.19
C ASP A 87 3.99 19.85 -0.92
N GLU A 88 2.70 20.23 -1.03
CA GLU A 88 1.74 20.13 0.06
C GLU A 88 1.39 18.66 0.32
N MET A 89 2.24 18.04 1.13
CA MET A 89 1.97 16.77 1.78
C MET A 89 0.77 16.92 2.71
N LEU A 90 -0.20 16.01 2.60
CA LEU A 90 -1.38 16.02 3.47
C LEU A 90 -0.99 15.93 4.96
N LEU A 91 0.09 15.21 5.24
CA LEU A 91 0.58 14.93 6.58
C LEU A 91 2.08 15.26 6.64
N THR A 92 2.46 16.08 7.62
CA THR A 92 3.86 16.22 8.05
C THR A 92 4.36 14.92 8.65
N MET A 93 5.68 14.69 8.71
CA MET A 93 6.28 13.47 9.26
C MET A 93 5.73 13.08 10.63
N ASN A 94 5.58 14.05 11.55
CA ASN A 94 5.02 13.82 12.88
C ASN A 94 3.55 13.39 12.84
N LYS A 95 2.74 14.00 11.98
CA LYS A 95 1.32 13.61 11.81
C LYS A 95 1.19 12.26 11.11
N PHE A 96 2.07 11.96 10.17
CA PHE A 96 2.13 10.66 9.51
C PHE A 96 2.44 9.55 10.52
N LEU A 97 3.44 9.73 11.38
CA LEU A 97 3.73 8.78 12.45
C LEU A 97 2.58 8.58 13.44
N TYR A 98 1.87 9.65 13.75
CA TYR A 98 0.79 9.61 14.73
C TYR A 98 -0.49 8.97 14.18
N CYS A 99 -0.87 9.31 12.93
CA CYS A 99 -2.15 8.90 12.34
C CYS A 99 -2.04 7.72 11.37
N GLY A 100 -0.92 7.55 10.68
CA GLY A 100 -0.90 6.74 9.46
C GLY A 100 0.50 6.30 9.05
N PRO A 101 1.22 5.48 9.85
CA PRO A 101 2.39 4.76 9.39
C PRO A 101 1.98 3.70 8.34
N LEU A 102 1.69 4.19 7.13
CA LEU A 102 1.23 3.41 5.98
C LEU A 102 2.44 3.02 5.12
N ALA A 103 2.55 1.74 4.78
CA ALA A 103 3.53 1.28 3.81
C ALA A 103 2.94 1.38 2.41
N VAL A 104 3.40 2.35 1.63
CA VAL A 104 3.01 2.49 0.22
C VAL A 104 4.05 1.83 -0.67
N ILE A 105 3.62 0.86 -1.47
CA ILE A 105 4.46 0.07 -2.35
C ILE A 105 4.12 0.43 -3.79
N ASP A 106 5.08 1.05 -4.48
CA ASP A 106 4.97 1.40 -5.90
C ASP A 106 5.35 0.21 -6.78
N CYS A 107 4.36 -0.28 -7.53
CA CYS A 107 4.47 -1.41 -8.46
C CYS A 107 4.42 -0.94 -9.93
N SER A 108 4.46 0.37 -10.19
CA SER A 108 4.29 0.94 -11.55
C SER A 108 5.30 0.36 -12.56
N ARG A 109 6.51 0.07 -12.11
CA ARG A 109 7.60 -0.52 -12.90
C ARG A 109 7.52 -2.04 -13.09
N GLN A 110 6.37 -2.67 -12.77
CA GLN A 110 6.20 -4.11 -12.97
C GLN A 110 6.43 -4.54 -14.42
N ASN A 111 7.00 -5.72 -14.59
CA ASN A 111 7.23 -6.33 -15.90
C ASN A 111 5.90 -6.49 -16.68
N GLU A 112 5.93 -6.19 -17.98
CA GLU A 112 4.78 -6.33 -18.87
C GLU A 112 4.32 -7.79 -19.03
N ALA A 113 5.20 -8.75 -18.75
CA ALA A 113 4.90 -10.18 -18.88
C ALA A 113 3.79 -10.70 -17.95
N ILE A 114 3.45 -9.96 -16.89
CA ILE A 114 2.39 -10.34 -15.92
C ILE A 114 0.97 -10.16 -16.52
N LYS A 115 0.83 -9.66 -17.75
CA LYS A 115 -0.45 -9.30 -18.37
C LYS A 115 -1.42 -10.45 -18.68
N SER A 116 -1.01 -11.73 -18.65
CA SER A 116 -1.86 -12.85 -19.13
C SER A 116 -2.24 -13.92 -18.09
N ALA A 117 -1.70 -13.86 -16.87
CA ALA A 117 -1.93 -14.89 -15.86
C ALA A 117 -2.77 -14.40 -14.67
N THR A 118 -3.30 -15.34 -13.88
CA THR A 118 -3.82 -15.09 -12.53
C THR A 118 -2.77 -14.33 -11.73
N VAL A 119 -3.15 -13.24 -11.07
CA VAL A 119 -2.25 -12.51 -10.17
C VAL A 119 -2.53 -12.97 -8.76
N ASP A 120 -1.54 -13.64 -8.15
CA ASP A 120 -1.47 -13.91 -6.72
C ASP A 120 -0.82 -12.72 -6.02
N VAL A 121 -1.55 -12.10 -5.11
CA VAL A 121 -1.11 -10.95 -4.33
C VAL A 121 -0.87 -11.41 -2.90
N ARG A 122 0.39 -11.46 -2.50
CA ARG A 122 0.82 -11.86 -1.15
C ARG A 122 1.61 -10.74 -0.51
N LEU A 123 1.29 -10.40 0.73
CA LEU A 123 2.06 -9.46 1.54
C LEU A 123 2.81 -10.22 2.62
N GLU A 124 4.08 -9.90 2.78
CA GLU A 124 4.90 -10.30 3.90
C GLU A 124 5.33 -9.07 4.66
N PHE A 125 5.34 -9.15 5.98
CA PHE A 125 5.81 -8.05 6.82
C PHE A 125 6.42 -8.59 8.10
N ASP A 126 7.41 -7.86 8.61
CA ASP A 126 8.13 -8.20 9.82
C ASP A 126 8.04 -7.05 10.81
N CYS A 127 7.88 -7.39 12.09
CA CYS A 127 7.86 -6.45 13.20
C CYS A 127 9.00 -6.79 14.16
N LYS A 128 9.56 -5.78 14.82
CA LYS A 128 10.63 -5.93 15.80
C LYS A 128 10.18 -6.71 17.03
N ASP A 129 8.96 -6.44 17.45
CA ASP A 129 8.30 -7.11 18.56
C ASP A 129 7.11 -7.92 18.05
N ASN A 130 6.54 -8.75 18.92
CA ASN A 130 5.29 -9.43 18.64
C ASN A 130 4.20 -8.40 18.31
N VAL A 131 3.48 -8.64 17.21
CA VAL A 131 2.33 -7.82 16.85
C VAL A 131 1.31 -7.85 18.00
N PRO A 132 0.85 -6.68 18.49
CA PRO A 132 -0.09 -6.63 19.60
C PRO A 132 -1.36 -7.45 19.34
N SER A 133 -1.98 -7.95 20.40
CA SER A 133 -3.28 -8.59 20.31
C SER A 133 -4.33 -7.61 19.77
N ASN A 134 -5.36 -8.13 19.08
CA ASN A 134 -6.39 -7.32 18.43
C ASN A 134 -5.88 -6.38 17.31
N THR A 135 -4.72 -6.68 16.72
CA THR A 135 -4.24 -5.99 15.51
C THR A 135 -4.94 -6.54 14.27
N THR A 136 -5.45 -5.65 13.43
CA THR A 136 -6.01 -5.96 12.11
C THR A 136 -5.10 -5.37 11.03
N ALA A 137 -4.76 -6.20 10.04
CA ALA A 137 -4.06 -5.78 8.85
C ALA A 137 -5.03 -5.34 7.76
N TYR A 138 -4.71 -4.23 7.10
CA TYR A 138 -5.46 -3.68 5.97
C TYR A 138 -4.55 -3.61 4.74
N CYS A 139 -5.13 -3.94 3.59
CA CYS A 139 -4.48 -3.83 2.30
C CYS A 139 -5.43 -3.15 1.30
N LEU A 140 -4.95 -2.08 0.67
CA LEU A 140 -5.62 -1.40 -0.43
C LEU A 140 -4.80 -1.61 -1.71
N ILE A 141 -5.43 -2.19 -2.72
CA ILE A 141 -4.82 -2.40 -4.04
C ILE A 141 -5.42 -1.37 -5.01
N ILE A 142 -4.54 -0.61 -5.65
CA ILE A 142 -4.88 0.40 -6.66
C ILE A 142 -4.33 -0.07 -7.99
N HIS A 143 -5.21 -0.29 -8.97
CA HIS A 143 -4.84 -0.66 -10.34
C HIS A 143 -5.45 0.31 -11.34
N ASP A 144 -4.73 0.57 -12.42
CA ASP A 144 -5.23 1.43 -13.48
C ASP A 144 -6.21 0.68 -14.38
N ARG A 145 -7.26 1.39 -14.82
CA ARG A 145 -8.17 0.91 -15.87
C ARG A 145 -8.32 2.00 -16.93
N VAL A 146 -7.86 1.70 -18.14
CA VAL A 146 -8.18 2.50 -19.31
C VAL A 146 -9.54 2.08 -19.84
N VAL A 147 -10.41 3.05 -20.08
CA VAL A 147 -11.69 2.88 -20.74
C VAL A 147 -11.79 3.88 -21.89
N GLU A 148 -12.34 3.44 -23.01
CA GLU A 148 -12.69 4.29 -24.13
C GLU A 148 -14.14 4.75 -23.94
N PHE A 149 -14.36 6.06 -24.00
CA PHE A 149 -15.72 6.61 -24.04
C PHE A 149 -15.99 7.17 -25.43
N ASN A 150 -17.07 6.73 -26.07
CA ASN A 150 -17.54 7.30 -27.33
C ASN A 150 -18.68 8.30 -27.03
N PRO A 151 -18.46 9.63 -27.18
CA PRO A 151 -19.45 10.64 -26.86
C PRO A 151 -20.68 10.62 -27.78
N LEU A 152 -20.53 10.13 -29.00
CA LEU A 152 -21.62 10.09 -29.99
C LEU A 152 -22.61 8.97 -29.70
N THR A 153 -22.14 7.86 -29.11
CA THR A 153 -22.98 6.70 -28.79
C THR A 153 -23.21 6.52 -27.29
N ASN A 154 -22.60 7.36 -26.45
CA ASN A 154 -22.56 7.21 -24.99
C ASN A 154 -22.07 5.81 -24.52
N VAL A 155 -21.28 5.12 -25.35
CA VAL A 155 -20.79 3.78 -25.04
C VAL A 155 -19.44 3.88 -24.34
N VAL A 156 -19.29 3.14 -23.23
CA VAL A 156 -18.01 2.93 -22.54
C VAL A 156 -17.49 1.54 -22.87
N ARG A 157 -16.30 1.45 -23.47
CA ARG A 157 -15.61 0.18 -23.74
C ARG A 157 -14.37 0.06 -22.87
N LYS A 158 -14.10 -1.15 -22.37
CA LYS A 158 -12.83 -1.44 -21.70
C LYS A 158 -11.77 -1.68 -22.77
N ILE A 159 -10.65 -1.00 -22.65
CA ILE A 159 -9.42 -1.28 -23.41
C ILE A 159 -8.56 -2.25 -22.58
#